data_AF-A0A453FH52-F1
#
_entry.id   AF-A0A453FH52-F1
#
_cell.length_a   1.000
_cell.length_b   1.000
_cell.length_c   1.000
_cell.angle_alpha   90.00
_cell.angle_beta   90.00
_cell.angle_gamma   90.00
#
_symmetry.space_group_name_H-M   'P 1'
#
loop_
_entity.id
_entity.type
_entity.pdbx_description
1 polymer ?
#
loop_
_entity_poly.entity_id
_entity_poly.type
_entity_poly.pdbx_seq_one_letter_code
_entity_poly.pdbx_strand_id
1 'polypeptide(L)'
;EIPGVPKIKEKCNPATWMLDVSSAAAEVRLKIDFAESYKSSTMHQRNKALVKELSKPPPGTSDLYFPSQYSQSSFGQFKFCLWKQWWTYWRSPDYNLVRMFFAFVTALVLGVIFWRVGLKMRSSGDLLVIVGSMYAAVMFVGCENCICVQPVVAVERTVFYREQAAGMYSAIPYALAQ
;
A
#
# COMPACT_ATOMS: atom_id res chain seq x y z
N GLU A 1 20.85 -23.35 34.80
CA GLU A 1 20.61 -21.91 34.95
C GLU A 1 21.83 -21.16 34.42
N ILE A 2 21.67 -20.00 33.77
CA ILE A 2 22.81 -19.20 33.29
C ILE A 2 23.33 -18.36 34.47
N PRO A 3 24.61 -18.47 34.83
CA PRO A 3 25.18 -17.70 35.94
C PRO A 3 25.04 -16.18 35.72
N GLY A 4 24.65 -15.45 36.76
CA GLY A 4 24.58 -13.98 36.73
C GLY A 4 23.26 -13.39 36.20
N VAL A 5 22.36 -14.19 35.65
CA VAL A 5 21.02 -13.71 35.26
C VAL A 5 20.13 -13.59 36.51
N PRO A 6 19.58 -12.39 36.81
CA PRO A 6 18.75 -12.20 38.00
C PRO A 6 17.44 -12.97 37.87
N LYS A 7 17.04 -13.74 38.89
CA LYS A 7 15.78 -14.48 38.88
C LYS A 7 14.59 -13.54 38.72
N ILE A 8 13.55 -14.01 38.03
CA ILE A 8 12.31 -13.26 37.88
C ILE A 8 11.69 -13.00 39.26
N LYS A 9 11.29 -11.75 39.50
CA LYS A 9 10.62 -11.35 40.74
C LYS A 9 9.15 -11.75 40.70
N GLU A 10 8.60 -12.07 41.85
CA GLU A 10 7.18 -12.37 41.98
C GLU A 10 6.34 -11.16 41.51
N LYS A 11 5.26 -11.42 40.76
CA LYS A 11 4.41 -10.41 40.10
C LYS A 11 5.08 -9.60 38.96
N CYS A 12 6.27 -9.97 38.50
CA CYS A 12 6.88 -9.38 37.31
C CYS A 12 6.38 -10.07 36.04
N ASN A 13 6.14 -9.32 34.96
CA ASN A 13 5.79 -9.88 33.66
C ASN A 13 7.00 -10.66 33.08
N PRO A 14 6.87 -11.97 32.80
CA PRO A 14 7.96 -12.75 32.24
C PRO A 14 8.52 -12.23 30.90
N ALA A 15 7.67 -11.64 30.05
CA ALA A 15 8.12 -11.09 28.76
C ALA A 15 8.99 -9.84 28.96
N THR A 16 8.62 -8.96 29.89
CA THR A 16 9.41 -7.77 30.22
C THR A 16 10.74 -8.16 30.86
N TRP A 17 10.70 -9.07 31.84
CA TRP A 17 11.91 -9.59 32.48
C TRP A 17 12.86 -10.23 31.45
N MET A 18 12.34 -11.01 30.50
CA MET A 18 13.14 -11.62 29.43
C MET A 18 13.89 -10.57 28.61
N LEU A 19 13.21 -9.51 28.16
CA LEU A 19 13.82 -8.44 27.36
C LEU A 19 14.88 -7.65 28.15
N ASP A 20 14.64 -7.43 29.45
CA ASP A 20 15.59 -6.73 30.31
C ASP A 20 16.89 -7.53 30.48
N VAL A 21 16.78 -8.84 30.73
CA VAL A 21 17.94 -9.71 30.99
C VAL A 21 18.67 -10.16 29.72
N SER A 22 18.01 -10.17 28.56
CA SER A 22 18.62 -10.52 27.26
C SER A 22 19.03 -9.30 26.43
N SER A 23 18.96 -8.10 26.99
CA SER A 23 19.41 -6.88 26.30
C SER A 23 20.92 -6.89 26.06
N ALA A 24 21.37 -6.19 24.99
CA ALA A 24 22.80 -6.06 24.69
C ALA A 24 23.61 -5.47 25.85
N ALA A 25 23.01 -4.54 26.61
CA ALA A 25 23.64 -3.98 27.81
C ALA A 25 23.82 -5.03 28.92
N ALA A 26 22.86 -5.95 29.07
CA ALA A 26 22.96 -7.05 30.01
C ALA A 26 24.02 -8.08 29.59
N GLU A 27 24.14 -8.41 28.30
CA GLU A 27 25.18 -9.29 27.76
C GLU A 27 26.59 -8.76 28.05
N VAL A 28 26.83 -7.47 27.78
CA VAL A 28 28.12 -6.81 28.05
C VAL A 28 28.45 -6.82 29.54
N ARG A 29 27.45 -6.53 30.39
CA ARG A 29 27.63 -6.52 31.85
C ARG A 29 27.95 -7.91 32.39
N LEU A 30 27.30 -8.94 31.86
CA LEU A 30 27.46 -10.33 32.29
C LEU A 30 28.64 -11.03 31.60
N LYS A 31 29.18 -10.44 30.53
CA LYS A 31 30.20 -11.05 29.64
C LYS A 31 29.76 -12.41 29.11
N ILE A 32 28.49 -12.53 28.75
CA ILE A 32 27.86 -13.75 28.22
C ILE A 32 27.25 -13.42 26.86
N ASP A 33 27.48 -14.30 25.88
CA ASP A 33 26.73 -14.33 24.62
C ASP A 33 25.55 -15.31 24.78
N PHE A 34 24.33 -14.79 24.86
CA PHE A 34 23.16 -15.64 25.02
C PHE A 34 22.86 -16.49 23.78
N ALA A 35 23.25 -16.02 22.58
CA ALA A 35 23.06 -16.77 21.35
C ALA A 35 23.98 -18.00 21.30
N GLU A 36 25.24 -17.88 21.71
CA GLU A 36 26.16 -19.01 21.84
C GLU A 36 25.70 -19.98 22.95
N SER A 37 25.29 -19.44 24.11
CA SER A 37 24.76 -20.26 25.21
C SER A 37 23.50 -21.03 24.82
N TYR A 38 22.62 -20.46 23.98
CA TYR A 38 21.46 -21.19 23.47
C TYR A 38 21.89 -22.28 22.47
N LYS A 39 22.81 -21.98 21.54
CA LYS A 39 23.30 -22.95 20.55
C LYS A 39 23.93 -24.19 21.19
N SER A 40 24.65 -24.04 22.30
CA SER A 40 25.25 -25.17 23.02
C SER A 40 24.25 -25.96 23.89
N SER A 41 23.05 -25.42 24.10
CA SER A 41 22.05 -26.02 24.99
C SER A 41 21.36 -27.27 24.42
N THR A 42 20.88 -28.14 25.31
CA THR A 42 20.05 -29.30 24.95
C THR A 42 18.72 -28.88 24.31
N MET A 43 18.20 -27.69 24.64
CA MET A 43 16.98 -27.15 24.06
C MET A 43 17.14 -26.85 22.58
N HIS A 44 18.28 -26.25 22.18
CA HIS A 44 18.59 -26.03 20.77
C HIS A 44 18.70 -27.35 20.00
N GLN A 45 19.38 -28.35 20.56
CA GLN A 45 19.49 -29.68 19.95
C GLN A 45 18.13 -30.35 19.76
N ARG A 46 17.26 -30.30 20.79
CA ARG A 46 15.90 -30.83 20.73
C ARG A 46 15.04 -30.11 19.68
N ASN A 47 15.08 -28.78 19.64
CA ASN A 47 14.34 -27.99 18.66
C ASN A 47 14.81 -28.29 17.23
N LYS A 48 16.12 -28.46 17.02
CA LYS A 48 16.68 -28.83 15.71
C LYS A 48 16.27 -30.24 15.29
N ALA A 49 16.24 -31.20 16.22
CA ALA A 49 15.74 -32.54 15.96
C ALA A 49 14.25 -32.54 15.59
N LEU A 50 13.44 -31.78 16.34
CA LEU A 50 12.01 -31.62 16.08
C LEU A 50 11.75 -30.98 14.70
N VAL A 51 12.48 -29.92 14.33
CA VAL A 51 12.36 -29.32 13.01
C VAL A 51 12.71 -30.34 11.91
N LYS A 52 13.77 -31.14 12.10
CA LYS A 52 14.17 -32.18 11.13
C LYS A 52 13.13 -33.30 11.00
N GLU A 53 12.44 -33.63 12.08
CA GLU A 53 11.33 -34.59 12.08
C GLU A 53 10.12 -34.02 11.33
N LEU A 54 9.67 -32.81 11.70
CA LEU A 54 8.51 -32.15 11.10
C LEU A 54 8.72 -31.73 9.64
N SER A 55 9.97 -31.53 9.21
CA SER A 55 10.29 -31.25 7.80
C SER A 55 10.10 -32.48 6.89
N LYS A 56 9.95 -33.68 7.46
CA LYS A 56 9.68 -34.89 6.66
C LYS A 56 8.16 -35.09 6.59
N PRO A 57 7.56 -35.00 5.39
CA PRO A 57 6.13 -35.24 5.24
C PRO A 57 5.80 -36.71 5.59
N PRO A 58 4.64 -36.97 6.21
CA PRO A 58 4.18 -38.35 6.44
C PRO A 58 4.08 -39.15 5.13
N PRO A 59 4.36 -40.47 5.15
CA PRO A 59 4.23 -41.30 3.96
C PRO A 59 2.78 -41.28 3.45
N GLY A 60 2.60 -40.96 2.17
CA GLY A 60 1.30 -40.85 1.52
C GLY A 60 0.68 -39.43 1.52
N THR A 61 1.35 -38.43 2.10
CA THR A 61 0.94 -37.02 1.96
C THR A 61 1.67 -36.35 0.81
N SER A 62 0.95 -35.58 0.00
CA SER A 62 1.52 -34.68 -1.00
C SER A 62 1.68 -33.27 -0.43
N ASP A 63 2.63 -32.51 -0.98
CA ASP A 63 2.81 -31.10 -0.63
C ASP A 63 1.53 -30.28 -0.91
N LEU A 64 1.35 -29.22 -0.13
CA LEU A 64 0.24 -28.29 -0.30
C LEU A 64 0.38 -27.57 -1.64
N TYR A 65 -0.49 -27.89 -2.60
CA TYR A 65 -0.50 -27.29 -3.92
C TYR A 65 -1.68 -26.32 -4.08
N PHE A 66 -1.36 -25.08 -4.42
CA PHE A 66 -2.36 -24.08 -4.80
C PHE A 66 -2.39 -23.94 -6.32
N PRO A 67 -3.55 -24.13 -6.98
CA PRO A 67 -3.64 -24.06 -8.45
C PRO A 67 -3.45 -22.64 -8.98
N SER A 68 -3.66 -21.62 -8.15
CA SER A 68 -3.49 -20.22 -8.50
C SER A 68 -2.92 -19.43 -7.32
N GLN A 69 -2.18 -18.37 -7.64
CA GLN A 69 -1.65 -17.44 -6.62
C GLN A 69 -2.77 -16.68 -5.90
N TYR A 70 -3.89 -16.41 -6.59
CA TYR A 70 -5.02 -15.65 -6.08
C TYR A 70 -6.31 -16.49 -6.08
N SER A 71 -7.22 -16.21 -5.16
CA SER A 71 -8.49 -16.92 -5.01
C SER A 71 -9.52 -16.63 -6.11
N GLN A 72 -9.33 -15.55 -6.88
CA GLN A 72 -10.25 -15.12 -7.94
C GLN A 72 -9.51 -14.94 -9.26
N SER A 73 -10.23 -15.12 -10.38
CA SER A 73 -9.71 -14.83 -11.71
C SER A 73 -9.39 -13.34 -11.87
N SER A 74 -8.54 -12.98 -12.84
CA SER A 74 -8.16 -11.58 -13.07
C SER A 74 -9.34 -10.64 -13.30
N PHE A 75 -10.40 -11.12 -13.98
CA PHE A 75 -11.63 -10.35 -14.18
C PHE A 75 -12.44 -10.20 -12.89
N GLY A 76 -12.49 -11.26 -12.06
CA GLY A 76 -13.09 -11.17 -10.73
C GLY A 76 -12.39 -10.14 -9.86
N GLN A 77 -11.05 -10.18 -9.82
CA GLN A 77 -10.23 -9.19 -9.13
C GLN A 77 -10.52 -7.78 -9.61
N PHE A 78 -10.59 -7.55 -10.93
CA PHE A 78 -10.90 -6.24 -11.52
C PHE A 78 -12.28 -5.74 -11.07
N LYS A 79 -13.31 -6.59 -11.12
CA LYS A 79 -14.67 -6.23 -10.68
C LYS A 79 -14.70 -5.82 -9.20
N PHE A 80 -13.99 -6.55 -8.34
CA PHE A 80 -13.91 -6.20 -6.91
C PHE A 80 -13.10 -4.92 -6.66
N CYS A 81 -11.99 -4.72 -7.37
CA CYS A 81 -11.21 -3.48 -7.29
C CYS A 81 -12.04 -2.28 -7.75
N LEU A 82 -12.78 -2.42 -8.85
CA LEU A 82 -13.66 -1.37 -9.38
C LEU A 82 -14.80 -1.05 -8.40
N TRP A 83 -15.40 -2.07 -7.80
CA TRP A 83 -16.42 -1.89 -6.77
C TRP A 83 -15.87 -1.18 -5.54
N LYS A 84 -14.68 -1.57 -5.06
CA LYS A 84 -13.98 -0.89 -3.97
C LYS A 84 -13.75 0.58 -4.33
N GLN A 85 -13.17 0.86 -5.49
CA GLN A 85 -12.83 2.21 -5.92
C GLN A 85 -14.07 3.09 -6.07
N TRP A 86 -15.15 2.54 -6.64
CA TRP A 86 -16.44 3.21 -6.75
C TRP A 86 -16.96 3.66 -5.37
N TRP A 87 -16.93 2.76 -4.39
CA TRP A 87 -17.34 3.08 -3.02
C TRP A 87 -16.40 4.08 -2.34
N THR A 88 -15.10 3.97 -2.54
CA THR A 88 -14.11 4.92 -2.00
C THR A 88 -14.39 6.34 -2.51
N TYR A 89 -14.61 6.50 -3.81
CA TYR A 89 -14.94 7.80 -4.39
C TYR A 89 -16.28 8.33 -3.88
N TRP A 90 -17.33 7.51 -3.83
CA TRP A 90 -18.63 7.94 -3.30
C TRP A 90 -18.60 8.35 -1.83
N ARG A 91 -17.74 7.71 -1.03
CA ARG A 91 -17.54 8.04 0.39
C ARG A 91 -16.55 9.19 0.62
N SER A 92 -15.95 9.72 -0.44
CA SER A 92 -15.04 10.87 -0.40
C SER A 92 -15.70 12.10 -1.06
N PRO A 93 -16.76 12.66 -0.45
CA PRO A 93 -17.48 13.78 -1.03
C PRO A 93 -16.59 15.02 -1.17
N ASP A 94 -15.64 15.23 -0.26
CA ASP A 94 -14.71 16.36 -0.32
C ASP A 94 -13.95 16.39 -1.64
N TYR A 95 -13.39 15.25 -2.07
CA TYR A 95 -12.66 15.17 -3.33
C TYR A 95 -13.57 15.42 -4.55
N ASN A 96 -14.72 14.72 -4.62
CA ASN A 96 -15.61 14.81 -5.78
C ASN A 96 -16.31 16.17 -5.89
N LEU A 97 -16.74 16.75 -4.77
CA LEU A 97 -17.43 18.04 -4.74
C LEU A 97 -16.47 19.17 -5.09
N VAL A 98 -15.26 19.16 -4.50
CA VAL A 98 -14.21 20.14 -4.79
C VAL A 98 -13.84 20.09 -6.28
N ARG A 99 -13.63 18.89 -6.84
CA ARG A 99 -13.34 18.71 -8.27
C ARG A 99 -14.44 19.28 -9.17
N MET A 100 -15.71 18.99 -8.87
CA MET A 100 -16.85 19.44 -9.67
C MET A 100 -17.03 20.96 -9.56
N PHE A 101 -16.84 21.52 -8.37
CA PHE A 101 -16.91 22.96 -8.13
C PHE A 101 -15.80 23.71 -8.89
N PHE A 102 -14.54 23.28 -8.77
CA PHE A 102 -13.43 23.90 -9.48
C PHE A 102 -13.57 23.76 -11.00
N ALA A 103 -14.03 22.61 -11.50
CA ALA A 103 -14.30 22.43 -12.92
C ALA A 103 -15.40 23.40 -13.43
N PHE A 104 -16.47 23.57 -12.66
CA PHE A 104 -17.55 24.50 -12.98
C PHE A 104 -17.06 25.97 -13.02
N VAL A 105 -16.33 26.42 -11.99
CA VAL A 105 -15.79 27.78 -11.94
C VAL A 105 -14.80 28.01 -13.07
N THR A 106 -13.91 27.05 -13.34
CA THR A 106 -12.94 27.12 -14.44
C THR A 106 -13.63 27.23 -15.80
N ALA A 107 -14.69 26.43 -16.03
CA ALA A 107 -15.46 26.50 -17.26
C ALA A 107 -16.13 27.87 -17.45
N LEU A 108 -16.67 28.47 -16.38
CA LEU A 108 -17.23 29.83 -16.44
C LEU A 108 -16.16 30.88 -16.77
N VAL A 109 -15.02 30.84 -16.09
CA VAL A 109 -13.92 31.80 -16.32
C VAL A 109 -13.40 31.70 -17.76
N LEU A 110 -13.11 30.49 -18.24
CA LEU A 110 -12.66 30.27 -19.63
C LEU A 110 -13.73 30.70 -20.64
N GLY A 111 -15.00 30.42 -20.36
CA GLY A 111 -16.12 30.86 -21.21
C GLY A 111 -16.26 32.38 -21.31
N VAL A 112 -16.02 33.11 -20.21
CA VAL A 112 -16.03 34.57 -20.17
C VAL A 112 -14.80 35.16 -20.87
N ILE A 113 -13.61 34.61 -20.64
CA ILE A 113 -12.36 35.09 -21.26
C ILE A 113 -12.40 34.93 -22.78
N PHE A 114 -12.84 33.76 -23.26
CA PHE A 114 -12.92 33.46 -24.69
C PHE A 114 -14.29 33.77 -25.28
N TRP A 115 -15.06 34.65 -24.62
CA TRP A 115 -16.40 35.02 -25.05
C TRP A 115 -16.39 35.56 -26.48
N ARG A 116 -17.18 34.93 -27.35
CA ARG A 116 -17.37 35.32 -28.76
C ARG A 116 -16.08 35.35 -29.59
N VAL A 117 -14.97 34.75 -29.13
CA VAL A 117 -13.71 34.66 -29.89
C VAL A 117 -13.92 33.89 -31.20
N GLY A 118 -14.73 32.83 -31.18
CA GLY A 118 -15.08 32.05 -32.37
C GLY A 118 -15.92 32.79 -33.43
N LEU A 119 -16.42 33.99 -33.17
CA LEU A 119 -17.15 34.78 -34.19
C LEU A 119 -16.21 35.60 -35.08
N LYS A 120 -14.94 35.74 -34.71
CA LYS A 120 -13.91 36.45 -35.47
C LYS A 120 -13.04 35.41 -36.16
N MET A 121 -13.33 35.10 -37.42
CA MET A 121 -12.58 34.12 -38.23
C MET A 121 -12.19 34.72 -39.59
N ARG A 122 -11.81 36.01 -39.62
CA ARG A 122 -11.56 36.71 -40.90
C ARG A 122 -10.10 36.68 -41.32
N SER A 123 -9.19 36.41 -40.39
CA SER A 123 -7.74 36.38 -40.62
C SER A 123 -7.10 35.10 -40.06
N SER A 124 -5.96 34.70 -40.64
CA SER A 124 -5.12 33.61 -40.12
C SER A 124 -4.69 33.85 -38.67
N GLY A 125 -4.53 35.11 -38.25
CA GLY A 125 -4.23 35.48 -36.87
C GLY A 125 -5.39 35.17 -35.91
N ASP A 126 -6.63 35.43 -36.32
CA ASP A 126 -7.80 35.09 -35.50
C ASP A 126 -7.95 33.57 -35.32
N LEU A 127 -7.63 32.81 -36.38
CA LEU A 127 -7.66 31.36 -36.35
C LEU A 127 -6.64 30.79 -35.35
N LEU A 128 -5.43 31.37 -35.31
CA LEU A 128 -4.40 31.00 -34.34
C LEU A 128 -4.83 31.27 -32.90
N VAL A 129 -5.53 32.40 -32.65
CA VAL A 129 -6.08 32.72 -31.33
C VAL A 129 -7.14 31.70 -30.90
N ILE A 130 -8.04 31.30 -31.80
CA ILE A 130 -9.06 30.28 -31.50
C ILE A 130 -8.40 28.95 -31.14
N VAL A 131 -7.51 28.44 -31.98
CA VAL A 131 -6.85 27.15 -31.74
C VAL A 131 -5.98 27.21 -30.47
N GLY A 132 -5.26 28.31 -30.26
CA GLY A 132 -4.45 28.52 -29.05
C GLY A 132 -5.30 28.58 -27.78
N SER A 133 -6.48 29.22 -27.83
CA SER A 133 -7.41 29.27 -26.70
C SER A 133 -7.98 27.89 -26.34
N MET A 134 -8.34 27.08 -27.34
CA MET A 134 -8.81 25.71 -27.13
C MET A 134 -7.71 24.84 -26.52
N TYR A 135 -6.48 24.95 -27.05
CA TYR A 135 -5.33 24.23 -26.53
C TYR A 135 -5.06 24.60 -25.07
N ALA A 136 -5.02 25.90 -24.74
CA ALA A 136 -4.80 26.38 -23.39
C ALA A 136 -5.89 25.90 -22.42
N ALA A 137 -7.16 25.95 -22.83
CA ALA A 137 -8.29 25.48 -22.04
C ALA A 137 -8.19 23.97 -21.71
N VAL A 138 -7.92 23.15 -22.72
CA VAL A 138 -7.79 21.69 -22.55
C VAL A 138 -6.60 21.35 -21.66
N MET A 139 -5.45 21.99 -21.89
CA MET A 139 -4.25 21.76 -21.08
C MET A 139 -4.46 22.17 -19.62
N PHE A 140 -5.07 23.35 -19.38
CA PHE A 140 -5.33 23.84 -18.04
C PHE A 140 -6.25 22.88 -17.25
N VAL A 141 -7.39 22.51 -17.84
CA VAL A 141 -8.34 21.58 -17.21
C VAL A 141 -7.71 20.20 -16.99
N GLY A 142 -6.90 19.71 -17.94
CA GLY A 142 -6.16 18.46 -17.80
C GLY A 142 -5.20 18.46 -16.61
N CYS A 143 -4.36 19.49 -16.52
CA CYS A 143 -3.40 19.65 -15.41
C CYS A 143 -4.09 19.74 -14.05
N GLU A 144 -5.15 20.55 -13.92
CA GLU A 144 -5.92 20.69 -12.67
C GLU A 144 -6.49 19.35 -12.19
N ASN A 145 -7.08 18.56 -13.11
CA ASN A 145 -7.60 17.23 -12.78
C ASN A 145 -6.49 16.27 -12.33
N CYS A 146 -5.31 16.32 -12.96
CA CYS A 146 -4.16 15.51 -12.57
C CYS A 146 -3.63 15.87 -11.18
N ILE A 147 -3.56 17.15 -10.84
CA ILE A 147 -3.05 17.59 -9.52
C ILE A 147 -4.03 17.17 -8.42
N CYS A 148 -5.34 17.32 -8.64
CA CYS A 148 -6.35 17.00 -7.62
C CYS A 148 -6.39 15.51 -7.24
N VAL A 149 -6.08 14.60 -8.17
CA VAL A 149 -6.13 13.15 -7.90
C VAL A 149 -4.89 12.61 -7.19
N GLN A 150 -3.75 13.31 -7.25
CA GLN A 150 -2.49 12.88 -6.62
C GLN A 150 -2.61 12.54 -5.13
N PRO A 151 -3.20 13.38 -4.25
CA PRO A 151 -3.31 13.04 -2.82
C PRO A 151 -4.17 11.81 -2.57
N VAL A 152 -5.25 11.62 -3.34
CA VAL A 152 -6.14 10.45 -3.22
C VAL A 152 -5.38 9.18 -3.59
N VAL A 153 -4.66 9.19 -4.72
CA VAL A 153 -3.85 8.06 -5.18
C VAL A 153 -2.69 7.77 -4.22
N ALA A 154 -2.08 8.80 -3.61
CA ALA A 154 -1.00 8.63 -2.65
C ALA A 154 -1.45 7.84 -1.40
N VAL A 155 -2.65 8.12 -0.90
CA VAL A 155 -3.25 7.39 0.23
C VAL A 155 -3.58 5.95 -0.18
N GLU A 156 -4.30 5.75 -1.30
CA GLU A 156 -4.69 4.42 -1.78
C GLU A 156 -3.48 3.53 -2.09
N ARG A 157 -2.37 4.09 -2.57
CA ARG A 157 -1.14 3.36 -2.84
C ARG A 157 -0.60 2.64 -1.59
N THR A 158 -0.73 3.24 -0.41
CA THR A 158 -0.28 2.58 0.83
C THR A 158 -1.15 1.37 1.18
N VAL A 159 -2.46 1.45 0.91
CA VAL A 159 -3.41 0.35 1.10
C VAL A 159 -3.13 -0.75 0.08
N PHE A 160 -2.91 -0.39 -1.18
CA PHE A 160 -2.54 -1.31 -2.26
C PHE A 160 -1.34 -2.17 -1.90
N TYR A 161 -0.23 -1.57 -1.43
CA TYR A 161 0.95 -2.35 -1.06
C TYR A 161 0.69 -3.35 0.08
N ARG A 162 -0.17 -2.99 1.04
CA ARG A 162 -0.56 -3.89 2.13
C ARG A 162 -1.42 -5.05 1.63
N GLU A 163 -2.40 -4.77 0.78
CA GLU A 163 -3.30 -5.78 0.21
C GLU A 163 -2.57 -6.71 -0.77
N GLN A 164 -1.64 -6.17 -1.55
CA GLN A 164 -0.79 -6.95 -2.46
C GLN A 164 0.17 -7.86 -1.67
N ALA A 165 0.80 -7.37 -0.60
CA ALA A 165 1.66 -8.18 0.26
C ALA A 165 0.90 -9.32 0.96
N ALA A 166 -0.39 -9.12 1.24
CA ALA A 166 -1.28 -10.15 1.76
C ALA A 166 -1.79 -11.14 0.68
N GLY A 167 -1.45 -10.93 -0.60
CA GLY A 167 -1.85 -11.80 -1.71
C GLY A 167 -3.33 -11.68 -2.10
N MET A 168 -3.97 -10.51 -1.86
CA MET A 168 -5.42 -10.35 -2.10
C MET A 168 -5.77 -10.26 -3.60
N TYR A 169 -4.98 -9.53 -4.39
CA TYR A 169 -5.18 -9.36 -5.83
C TYR A 169 -3.87 -8.92 -6.50
N SER A 170 -3.82 -9.03 -7.82
CA SER A 170 -2.66 -8.64 -8.63
C SER A 170 -2.66 -7.15 -8.99
N ALA A 171 -1.49 -6.63 -9.36
CA ALA A 171 -1.33 -5.19 -9.66
C ALA A 171 -2.11 -4.72 -10.90
N ILE A 172 -2.26 -5.58 -11.93
CA ILE A 172 -2.88 -5.19 -13.21
C ILE A 172 -4.40 -4.93 -13.06
N PRO A 173 -5.20 -5.83 -12.46
CA PRO A 173 -6.62 -5.57 -12.20
C PRO A 173 -6.86 -4.35 -11.33
N TYR A 174 -5.98 -4.07 -10.37
CA TYR A 174 -6.05 -2.85 -9.56
C TYR A 174 -5.78 -1.59 -10.40
N ALA A 175 -4.69 -1.58 -11.18
CA ALA A 175 -4.31 -0.44 -12.02
C ALA A 175 -5.38 -0.12 -13.07
N LEU A 176 -6.08 -1.13 -13.61
CA LEU A 176 -7.18 -0.93 -14.55
C LEU A 176 -8.45 -0.39 -13.87
N ALA A 177 -8.65 -0.67 -12.58
CA ALA A 177 -9.84 -0.28 -11.84
C ALA A 177 -9.77 1.14 -11.22
N GLN A 178 -8.58 1.73 -11.19
CA GLN A 178 -8.31 3.04 -10.57
C GLN A 178 -8.56 4.20 -11.54
#